data_AF-A0A1R1X3B9-F1
#
_entry.id   AF-A0A1R1X3B9-F1
#
_cell.length_a   1.000
_cell.length_b   1.000
_cell.length_c   1.000
_cell.angle_alpha   90.00
_cell.angle_beta   90.00
_cell.angle_gamma   90.00
#
_symmetry.space_group_name_H-M   'P 1'
#
loop_
_entity.id
_entity.type
_entity.pdbx_description
1 polymer ?
#
loop_
_entity_poly.entity_id
_entity_poly.type
_entity_poly.pdbx_seq_one_letter_code
_entity_poly.pdbx_strand_id
1 'polypeptide(L)'
;MSLEKIEAIKLSATNDKMPQIGFGTWKIPKEVCKEVVFQAIKAGYRLFDCAPSYENEVEVGQGIKEAIDQGIVTRSELFITTKLFSTHHRKEHVKLGIERSLCDLGLEYLDLYLIHSPIALKHVSFEERYPPTLYYDLVEQKIIVDQVPLHETWAAMEQLVHSG
;
A
#
# COMPACT_ATOMS: atom_id res chain seq x y z
N MET A 1 -14.11 16.32 18.82
CA MET A 1 -15.02 15.18 18.60
C MET A 1 -14.13 13.95 18.60
N SER A 2 -14.08 13.18 19.69
CA SER A 2 -13.36 11.90 19.66
C SER A 2 -14.24 10.94 18.87
N LEU A 3 -13.74 10.41 17.75
CA LEU A 3 -14.40 9.24 17.15
C LEU A 3 -14.45 8.18 18.25
N GLU A 4 -15.65 7.72 18.60
CA GLU A 4 -15.83 6.50 19.39
C GLU A 4 -15.04 5.36 18.74
N LYS A 5 -14.70 4.31 19.50
CA LYS A 5 -13.92 3.17 18.96
C LYS A 5 -14.56 2.68 17.65
N ILE A 6 -13.90 2.96 16.53
CA ILE A 6 -14.34 2.53 15.21
C ILE A 6 -14.50 1.00 15.27
N GLU A 7 -15.70 0.52 14.97
CA GLU A 7 -15.95 -0.92 14.91
C GLU A 7 -15.00 -1.58 13.91
N ALA A 8 -14.59 -2.81 14.20
CA ALA A 8 -13.65 -3.55 13.37
C ALA A 8 -14.30 -4.83 12.83
N ILE A 9 -14.00 -5.14 11.57
CA ILE A 9 -14.33 -6.43 10.96
C ILE A 9 -13.18 -7.38 11.24
N LYS A 10 -13.53 -8.62 11.62
CA LYS A 10 -12.57 -9.70 11.79
C LYS A 10 -12.28 -10.36 10.44
N LEU A 11 -11.04 -10.30 9.98
CA LEU A 11 -10.62 -10.95 8.73
C LEU A 11 -10.59 -12.47 8.92
N SER A 12 -11.18 -13.22 7.99
CA SER A 12 -11.36 -14.67 8.15
C SER A 12 -10.06 -15.48 8.08
N ALA A 13 -9.10 -15.02 7.28
CA ALA A 13 -7.84 -15.74 7.07
C ALA A 13 -6.88 -15.60 8.26
N THR A 14 -6.80 -14.40 8.86
CA THR A 14 -5.80 -14.08 9.90
C THR A 14 -6.40 -13.87 11.28
N ASN A 15 -7.71 -13.66 11.39
CA ASN A 15 -8.42 -13.18 12.59
C ASN A 15 -8.08 -11.74 13.01
N ASP A 16 -7.35 -10.99 12.19
CA ASP A 16 -7.00 -9.60 12.45
C ASP A 16 -8.24 -8.70 12.45
N LYS A 17 -8.15 -7.60 13.21
CA LYS A 17 -9.21 -6.61 13.33
C LYS A 17 -8.93 -5.45 12.38
N MET A 18 -9.63 -5.43 11.25
CA MET A 18 -9.57 -4.32 10.29
C MET A 18 -10.64 -3.27 10.66
N PRO A 19 -10.27 -2.00 10.90
CA PRO A 19 -11.26 -0.94 11.12
C PRO A 19 -12.26 -0.84 9.96
N GLN A 20 -13.55 -0.71 10.28
CA GLN A 20 -14.61 -0.58 9.25
C GLN A 20 -14.52 0.72 8.47
N ILE A 21 -13.97 1.76 9.10
CA ILE A 21 -13.78 3.09 8.50
C ILE A 21 -12.28 3.34 8.39
N GLY A 22 -11.85 3.67 7.17
CA GLY A 22 -10.48 3.99 6.83
C GLY A 22 -10.35 5.30 6.07
N PHE A 23 -9.12 5.73 5.89
CA PHE A 23 -8.74 6.94 5.19
C PHE A 23 -8.08 6.58 3.86
N GLY A 24 -8.71 6.91 2.73
CA GLY A 24 -8.16 6.67 1.40
C GLY A 24 -7.17 7.75 1.00
N THR A 25 -6.00 7.35 0.46
CA THR A 25 -4.92 8.30 0.13
C THR A 25 -4.82 8.64 -1.36
N TRP A 26 -5.68 8.07 -2.21
CA TRP A 26 -5.68 8.36 -3.65
C TRP A 26 -5.96 9.84 -3.93
N LYS A 27 -5.18 10.43 -4.84
CA LYS A 27 -5.25 11.84 -5.28
C LYS A 27 -4.99 12.89 -4.20
N ILE A 28 -4.47 12.50 -3.03
CA ILE A 28 -3.93 13.49 -2.10
C ILE A 28 -2.60 14.00 -2.66
N PRO A 29 -2.46 15.31 -2.93
CA PRO A 29 -1.21 15.87 -3.45
C PRO A 29 -0.06 15.64 -2.46
N LYS A 30 1.14 15.33 -2.99
CA LYS A 30 2.32 15.01 -2.19
C LYS A 30 2.63 16.11 -1.17
N GLU A 31 2.52 17.36 -1.59
CA GLU A 31 2.89 18.54 -0.80
C GLU A 31 2.09 18.68 0.49
N VAL A 32 0.89 18.10 0.55
CA VAL A 32 0.01 18.14 1.73
C VAL A 32 -0.22 16.76 2.35
N CYS A 33 0.20 15.68 1.69
CA CYS A 33 -0.16 14.32 2.06
C CYS A 33 0.31 13.95 3.47
N LYS A 34 1.55 14.30 3.83
CA LYS A 34 2.10 14.11 5.18
C LYS A 34 1.21 14.73 6.25
N GLU A 35 0.88 16.01 6.10
CA GLU A 35 0.06 16.75 7.08
C GLU A 35 -1.36 16.18 7.15
N VAL A 36 -1.95 15.86 6.01
CA VAL A 36 -3.29 15.26 5.94
C VAL A 36 -3.35 13.92 6.67
N VAL A 37 -2.34 13.05 6.48
CA VAL A 37 -2.26 11.76 7.18
C VAL A 37 -2.07 11.95 8.67
N PHE A 38 -1.17 12.84 9.09
CA PHE A 38 -0.97 13.17 10.50
C PHE A 38 -2.27 13.68 11.16
N GLN A 39 -3.00 14.59 10.51
CA GLN A 39 -4.27 15.09 11.02
C GLN A 39 -5.38 14.02 11.02
N ALA A 40 -5.40 13.12 10.04
CA ALA A 40 -6.32 11.98 10.03
C ALA A 40 -6.09 11.06 11.24
N ILE A 41 -4.83 10.78 11.59
CA ILE A 41 -4.49 10.00 12.80
C ILE A 41 -5.00 10.72 14.06
N LYS A 42 -4.76 12.04 14.16
CA LYS A 42 -5.26 12.87 15.28
C LYS A 42 -6.78 12.92 15.36
N ALA A 43 -7.46 12.89 14.21
CA ALA A 43 -8.92 12.85 14.13
C ALA A 43 -9.49 11.49 14.56
N GLY A 44 -8.66 10.44 14.63
CA GLY A 44 -9.02 9.11 15.12
C GLY A 44 -9.02 8.01 14.05
N TYR A 45 -8.62 8.31 12.81
CA TYR A 45 -8.48 7.26 11.79
C TYR A 45 -7.33 6.31 12.17
N ARG A 46 -7.56 5.02 11.94
CA ARG A 46 -6.59 3.95 12.20
C ARG A 46 -6.30 3.07 10.99
N LEU A 47 -7.15 3.09 9.96
CA LEU A 47 -6.89 2.40 8.70
C LEU A 47 -6.49 3.40 7.61
N PHE A 48 -5.42 3.11 6.88
CA PHE A 48 -4.98 3.88 5.71
C PHE A 48 -4.91 2.99 4.47
N ASP A 49 -5.65 3.37 3.43
CA ASP A 49 -5.65 2.69 2.13
C ASP A 49 -4.72 3.40 1.15
N CYS A 50 -3.60 2.74 0.83
CA CYS A 50 -2.51 3.25 0.02
C CYS A 50 -2.36 2.43 -1.28
N ALA A 51 -1.53 2.90 -2.20
CA ALA A 51 -1.02 2.13 -3.31
C ALA A 51 0.21 2.85 -3.89
N PRO A 52 1.19 2.12 -4.46
CA PRO A 52 2.35 2.74 -5.09
C PRO A 52 1.96 3.64 -6.28
N SER A 53 0.89 3.31 -7.00
CA SER A 53 0.36 4.13 -8.11
C SER A 53 -0.35 5.41 -7.67
N TYR A 54 -0.53 5.64 -6.36
CA TYR A 54 -1.01 6.93 -5.84
C TYR A 54 0.15 7.90 -5.67
N GLU A 55 1.38 7.41 -5.82
CA GLU A 55 2.63 8.14 -5.85
C GLU A 55 3.00 8.81 -4.52
N ASN A 56 2.23 8.61 -3.45
CA ASN A 56 2.36 9.36 -2.21
C ASN A 56 2.66 8.50 -0.96
N GLU A 57 3.12 7.25 -1.15
CA GLU A 57 3.43 6.36 -0.02
C GLU A 57 4.55 6.89 0.88
N VAL A 58 5.52 7.64 0.32
CA VAL A 58 6.57 8.31 1.10
C VAL A 58 5.96 9.31 2.08
N GLU A 59 5.06 10.16 1.61
CA GLU A 59 4.44 11.20 2.42
C GLU A 59 3.44 10.61 3.43
N VAL A 60 2.75 9.53 3.07
CA VAL A 60 1.94 8.75 4.03
C VAL A 60 2.83 8.20 5.16
N GLY A 61 3.96 7.59 4.82
CA GLY A 61 4.93 7.07 5.78
C GLY A 61 5.46 8.16 6.72
N GLN A 62 5.78 9.34 6.19
CA GLN A 62 6.20 10.49 6.99
C GLN A 62 5.13 10.95 7.99
N GLY A 63 3.85 10.98 7.59
CA GLY A 63 2.73 11.36 8.47
C GLY A 63 2.49 10.35 9.57
N ILE A 64 2.58 9.05 9.25
CA ILE A 64 2.51 7.94 10.21
C ILE A 64 3.66 8.04 11.21
N LYS A 65 4.90 8.19 10.71
CA LYS A 65 6.10 8.27 11.56
C LYS A 65 5.99 9.44 12.53
N GLU A 66 5.58 10.61 12.08
CA GLU A 66 5.42 11.78 12.95
C GLU A 66 4.39 11.53 14.07
N ALA A 67 3.26 10.88 13.76
CA ALA A 67 2.26 10.55 14.77
C ALA A 67 2.78 9.54 15.81
N ILE A 68 3.61 8.58 15.39
CA ILE A 68 4.27 7.62 16.29
C ILE A 68 5.33 8.32 17.14
N ASP A 69 6.19 9.14 16.54
CA ASP A 69 7.25 9.89 17.23
C ASP A 69 6.65 10.84 18.31
N GLN A 70 5.47 11.42 18.05
CA GLN A 70 4.74 12.25 19.01
C GLN A 70 3.91 11.45 20.03
N GLY A 71 3.93 10.12 19.97
CA GLY A 71 3.20 9.25 20.91
C GLY A 71 1.68 9.29 20.78
N ILE A 72 1.15 9.71 19.63
CA ILE A 72 -0.30 9.80 19.37
C ILE A 72 -0.90 8.42 19.15
N VAL A 73 -0.12 7.54 18.50
CA VAL A 73 -0.43 6.14 18.22
C VAL A 73 0.85 5.31 18.23
N THR A 74 0.71 4.01 18.38
CA THR A 74 1.74 3.00 18.11
C THR A 74 1.53 2.37 16.75
N ARG A 75 2.56 1.74 16.17
CA ARG A 75 2.44 1.06 14.87
C ARG A 75 1.34 0.00 14.87
N SER A 76 1.17 -0.75 15.95
CA SER A 76 0.16 -1.81 16.08
C SER A 76 -1.27 -1.31 16.25
N GLU A 77 -1.47 -0.01 16.50
CA GLU A 77 -2.80 0.61 16.50
C GLU A 77 -3.24 1.02 15.08
N LEU A 78 -2.34 0.99 14.11
CA LEU A 78 -2.63 1.33 12.72
C LEU A 78 -2.80 0.08 11.87
N PHE A 79 -3.73 0.14 10.92
CA PHE A 79 -3.99 -0.85 9.90
C PHE A 79 -3.63 -0.28 8.53
N ILE A 80 -2.48 -0.67 7.98
CA ILE A 80 -1.94 -0.14 6.74
C ILE A 80 -2.22 -1.11 5.60
N THR A 81 -2.97 -0.65 4.61
CA THR A 81 -3.25 -1.38 3.37
C THR A 81 -2.45 -0.77 2.22
N THR A 82 -1.77 -1.59 1.43
CA THR A 82 -1.27 -1.18 0.11
C THR A 82 -1.49 -2.31 -0.91
N LYS A 83 -1.09 -2.07 -2.15
CA LYS A 83 -1.52 -2.87 -3.31
C LYS A 83 -0.35 -3.21 -4.22
N LEU A 84 -0.24 -4.48 -4.61
CA LEU A 84 0.65 -4.94 -5.66
C LEU A 84 0.21 -4.34 -7.00
N PHE A 85 1.08 -3.53 -7.60
CA PHE A 85 0.79 -2.91 -8.89
C PHE A 85 0.98 -3.88 -10.06
N SER A 86 0.28 -3.61 -11.16
CA SER A 86 0.18 -4.49 -12.32
C SER A 86 1.51 -4.91 -12.97
N THR A 87 2.57 -4.12 -12.85
CA THR A 87 3.90 -4.46 -13.39
C THR A 87 4.69 -5.46 -12.54
N HIS A 88 4.12 -5.95 -11.42
CA HIS A 88 4.78 -6.85 -10.46
C HIS A 88 4.08 -8.20 -10.29
N HIS A 89 3.20 -8.59 -11.23
CA HIS A 89 2.44 -9.84 -11.12
C HIS A 89 3.29 -11.12 -11.27
N ARG A 90 4.40 -11.08 -12.00
CA ARG A 90 5.30 -12.23 -12.12
C ARG A 90 5.91 -12.55 -10.75
N LYS A 91 5.99 -13.84 -10.41
CA LYS A 91 6.42 -14.36 -9.10
C LYS A 91 7.71 -13.70 -8.59
N GLU A 92 8.70 -13.55 -9.46
CA GLU A 92 10.00 -12.94 -9.18
C GLU A 92 9.93 -11.44 -8.83
N HIS A 93 8.85 -10.75 -9.22
CA HIS A 93 8.67 -9.31 -8.98
C HIS A 93 7.70 -9.00 -7.83
N VAL A 94 6.93 -9.97 -7.34
CA VAL A 94 5.97 -9.76 -6.25
C VAL A 94 6.67 -9.26 -4.98
N LYS A 95 7.80 -9.88 -4.63
CA LYS A 95 8.60 -9.46 -3.47
C LYS A 95 9.18 -8.05 -3.64
N LEU A 96 9.65 -7.71 -4.84
CA LEU A 96 10.15 -6.36 -5.13
C LEU A 96 9.07 -5.29 -4.93
N GLY A 97 7.83 -5.59 -5.31
CA GLY A 97 6.69 -4.67 -5.16
C GLY A 97 6.37 -4.34 -3.70
N ILE A 98 6.34 -5.34 -2.81
CA ILE A 98 6.08 -5.11 -1.39
C ILE A 98 7.27 -4.42 -0.70
N GLU A 99 8.51 -4.81 -1.01
CA GLU A 99 9.71 -4.23 -0.42
C GLU A 99 9.84 -2.74 -0.74
N ARG A 100 9.49 -2.34 -1.97
CA ARG A 100 9.40 -0.93 -2.35
C ARG A 100 8.37 -0.18 -1.51
N SER A 101 7.17 -0.74 -1.37
CA SER A 101 6.07 -0.09 -0.62
C SER A 101 6.42 0.04 0.87
N LEU A 102 7.02 -1.00 1.48
CA LEU A 102 7.53 -0.97 2.85
C LEU A 102 8.61 0.10 3.03
N CYS A 103 9.54 0.20 2.07
CA CYS A 103 10.58 1.23 2.07
C CYS A 103 10.00 2.65 2.00
N ASP A 104 9.04 2.89 1.09
CA ASP A 104 8.39 4.20 0.96
C ASP A 104 7.60 4.58 2.21
N LEU A 105 6.78 3.65 2.73
CA LEU A 105 6.00 3.87 3.93
C LEU A 105 6.88 3.96 5.20
N GLY A 106 8.14 3.53 5.13
CA GLY A 106 9.03 3.46 6.29
C GLY A 106 8.55 2.44 7.34
N LEU A 107 8.00 1.31 6.88
CA LEU A 107 7.41 0.27 7.73
C LEU A 107 8.14 -1.06 7.58
N GLU A 108 8.04 -1.90 8.61
CA GLU A 108 8.60 -3.26 8.61
C GLU A 108 7.59 -4.30 8.10
N TYR A 109 6.28 -4.04 8.24
CA TYR A 109 5.21 -4.93 7.80
C TYR A 109 3.96 -4.14 7.36
N LEU A 110 3.07 -4.81 6.62
CA LEU A 110 1.75 -4.32 6.22
C LEU A 110 0.65 -5.15 6.89
N ASP A 111 -0.49 -4.53 7.17
CA ASP A 111 -1.64 -5.24 7.74
C ASP A 111 -2.49 -5.90 6.64
N LEU A 112 -2.45 -5.34 5.41
CA LEU A 112 -3.10 -5.92 4.24
C LEU A 112 -2.35 -5.57 2.95
N TYR A 113 -2.08 -6.57 2.12
CA TYR A 113 -1.49 -6.41 0.80
C TYR A 113 -2.39 -7.03 -0.26
N LEU A 114 -2.88 -6.22 -1.20
CA LEU A 114 -3.88 -6.63 -2.20
C LEU A 114 -3.30 -6.68 -3.60
N ILE A 115 -3.77 -7.59 -4.45
CA ILE A 115 -3.60 -7.44 -5.90
C ILE A 115 -4.44 -6.23 -6.33
N HIS A 116 -3.82 -5.16 -6.84
CA HIS A 116 -4.53 -3.91 -7.15
C HIS A 116 -5.56 -4.13 -8.28
N SER A 117 -5.20 -4.93 -9.29
CA SER A 117 -6.11 -5.27 -10.39
C SER A 117 -5.80 -6.65 -10.95
N PRO A 118 -6.76 -7.35 -11.56
CA PRO A 118 -6.53 -8.63 -12.21
C PRO A 118 -5.84 -8.48 -13.59
N ILE A 119 -4.96 -7.49 -13.74
CA ILE A 119 -4.27 -7.16 -15.00
C ILE A 119 -2.77 -7.19 -14.74
N ALA A 120 -2.08 -8.11 -15.41
CA ALA A 120 -0.63 -8.13 -15.43
C ALA A 120 -0.10 -7.27 -16.58
N LEU A 121 0.84 -6.38 -16.29
CA LEU A 121 1.54 -5.56 -17.27
C LEU A 121 3.01 -5.99 -17.33
N LYS A 122 3.64 -5.76 -18.48
CA LYS A 122 5.06 -6.03 -18.65
C LYS A 122 5.85 -5.26 -17.59
N HIS A 123 6.74 -5.96 -16.89
CA HIS A 123 7.56 -5.38 -15.83
C HIS A 123 8.45 -4.25 -16.37
N VAL A 124 8.63 -3.22 -15.54
CA VAL A 124 9.54 -2.09 -15.71
C VAL A 124 10.21 -1.89 -14.36
N SER A 125 11.54 -1.84 -14.32
CA SER A 125 12.29 -1.77 -13.07
C SER A 125 12.16 -0.39 -12.42
N PHE A 126 12.42 -0.31 -11.12
CA PHE A 126 12.34 0.95 -10.39
C PHE A 126 13.42 1.96 -10.81
N GLU A 127 14.57 1.49 -11.28
CA GLU A 127 15.65 2.32 -11.83
C GLU A 127 15.25 2.97 -13.16
N GLU A 128 14.48 2.23 -13.99
CA GLU A 128 13.95 2.75 -15.24
C GLU A 128 12.81 3.73 -14.98
N ARG A 129 11.88 3.38 -14.08
CA ARG A 129 10.73 4.23 -13.79
C ARG A 129 10.11 3.95 -12.41
N TYR A 130 10.06 5.02 -11.62
CA TYR A 130 9.29 5.07 -10.38
C TYR A 130 8.69 6.47 -10.21
N PRO A 131 7.42 6.62 -9.76
CA PRO A 131 6.44 5.60 -9.41
C PRO A 131 5.96 4.77 -10.62
N PRO A 132 5.32 3.60 -10.41
CA PRO A 132 4.89 2.75 -11.50
C PRO A 132 3.65 3.33 -12.19
N THR A 133 3.55 3.13 -13.52
CA THR A 133 2.44 3.61 -14.34
C THR A 133 1.90 2.49 -15.25
N LEU A 134 0.73 2.71 -15.85
CA LEU A 134 0.12 1.74 -16.78
C LEU A 134 0.86 1.66 -18.13
N TYR A 135 1.61 2.71 -18.49
CA TYR A 135 2.22 2.83 -19.82
C TYR A 135 3.61 2.23 -19.81
N TYR A 136 3.90 1.26 -20.66
CA TYR A 136 5.24 0.76 -20.90
C TYR A 136 6.12 1.84 -21.55
N ASP A 137 5.61 2.48 -22.60
CA ASP A 137 6.24 3.63 -23.25
C ASP A 137 5.49 4.91 -22.87
N LEU A 138 6.18 5.89 -22.28
CA LEU A 138 5.56 7.14 -21.82
C LEU A 138 5.26 8.13 -22.95
N VAL A 139 6.02 8.07 -24.05
CA VAL A 139 5.88 8.98 -25.19
C VAL A 139 4.69 8.54 -26.04
N GLU A 140 4.68 7.25 -26.38
CA GLU A 140 3.61 6.64 -27.20
C GLU A 140 2.40 6.21 -26.36
N GLN A 141 2.47 6.32 -25.03
CA GLN A 141 1.45 5.85 -24.08
C GLN A 141 1.04 4.39 -24.32
N LYS A 142 2.01 3.55 -24.69
CA LYS A 142 1.76 2.15 -25.06
C LYS A 142 1.61 1.28 -23.82
N ILE A 143 0.50 0.57 -23.70
CA ILE A 143 0.30 -0.46 -22.67
C ILE A 143 0.74 -1.83 -23.24
N ILE A 144 1.54 -2.58 -22.49
CA ILE A 144 1.91 -3.96 -22.83
C ILE A 144 1.43 -4.88 -21.71
N VAL A 145 0.44 -5.71 -22.02
CA VAL A 145 -0.09 -6.73 -21.12
C VAL A 145 0.88 -7.91 -21.06
N ASP A 146 1.04 -8.47 -19.87
CA ASP A 146 1.78 -9.70 -19.65
C ASP A 146 0.80 -10.87 -19.38
N GLN A 147 1.21 -12.09 -19.71
CA GLN A 147 0.39 -13.30 -19.54
C GLN A 147 0.82 -14.00 -18.26
N VAL A 148 0.24 -13.60 -17.12
CA VAL A 148 0.51 -14.17 -15.81
C VAL A 148 -0.80 -14.67 -15.19
N PRO A 149 -0.98 -15.98 -14.99
CA PRO A 149 -2.12 -16.50 -14.26
C PRO A 149 -2.15 -15.95 -12.83
N LEU A 150 -3.30 -15.44 -12.38
CA LEU A 150 -3.42 -14.80 -11.05
C LEU A 150 -3.05 -15.73 -9.89
N HIS A 151 -3.24 -17.04 -10.03
CA HIS A 151 -2.88 -17.99 -8.99
C HIS A 151 -1.36 -18.07 -8.76
N GLU A 152 -0.53 -17.77 -9.76
CA GLU A 152 0.92 -17.68 -9.59
C GLU A 152 1.33 -16.44 -8.80
N THR A 153 0.69 -15.30 -9.10
CA THR A 153 0.84 -14.07 -8.30
C THR A 153 0.39 -14.30 -6.87
N TRP A 154 -0.77 -14.94 -6.67
CA TRP A 154 -1.30 -15.24 -5.35
C TRP A 154 -0.38 -16.18 -4.56
N ALA A 155 0.11 -17.26 -5.18
CA ALA A 155 1.05 -18.18 -4.54
C ALA A 155 2.35 -17.47 -4.10
N ALA A 156 2.82 -16.47 -4.85
CA ALA A 156 3.95 -15.65 -4.46
C ALA A 156 3.62 -14.71 -3.28
N MET A 157 2.42 -14.14 -3.24
CA MET A 157 1.94 -13.35 -2.11
C MET A 157 1.75 -14.19 -0.83
N GLU A 158 1.30 -15.43 -0.95
CA GLU A 158 1.25 -16.36 0.18
C GLU A 158 2.64 -16.57 0.80
N GLN A 159 3.70 -16.65 -0.01
CA GLN A 159 5.07 -16.75 0.51
C GLN A 159 5.49 -15.50 1.30
N LEU A 160 4.98 -14.31 0.96
CA LEU A 160 5.25 -13.09 1.72
C LEU A 160 4.66 -13.18 3.13
N VAL A 161 3.43 -13.68 3.28
CA VAL A 161 2.80 -13.87 4.59
C VAL A 161 3.64 -14.78 5.50
N HIS A 162 4.27 -15.81 4.93
CA HIS A 162 5.17 -16.70 5.70
C HIS A 162 6.47 -16.02 6.15
N SER A 163 6.86 -14.91 5.50
CA SER A 163 8.07 -14.17 5.84
C SER A 163 7.88 -13.07 6.91
N GLY A 164 6.64 -12.83 7.35
CA GLY A 164 6.25 -11.74 8.24
C GLY A 164 5.59 -10.59 7.49
#